data_AF-A0A517YLX0-F1
#
_entry.id   AF-A0A517YLX0-F1
#
_cell.length_a   1.000
_cell.length_b   1.000
_cell.length_c   1.000
_cell.angle_alpha   90.00
_cell.angle_beta   90.00
_cell.angle_gamma   90.00
#
_symmetry.space_group_name_H-M   'P 1'
#
loop_
_entity.id
_entity.type
_entity.pdbx_description
1 polymer ?
#
loop_
_entity_poly.entity_id
_entity_poly.type
_entity_poly.pdbx_seq_one_letter_code
_entity_poly.pdbx_strand_id
1 'polypeptide(L)'
;MSCSRLVLGCFLMLLSVGWTTRAVGQAIPSAPPPLKLVAPADAGFEAEKLPGVEKIVAAGLAAKKMPGCVVAFGSRGKLAWL
;
A
#
# COMPACT_ATOMS: atom_id res chain seq x y z
N MET A 1 -47.45 21.13 -17.33
CA MET A 1 -46.26 21.64 -18.03
C MET A 1 -45.13 21.86 -17.01
N SER A 2 -44.50 20.79 -16.48
CA SER A 2 -43.41 20.92 -15.49
C SER A 2 -42.18 20.05 -15.78
N CYS A 3 -42.16 19.28 -16.87
CA CYS A 3 -41.08 18.33 -17.16
C CYS A 3 -39.87 18.93 -17.90
N SER A 4 -40.01 20.10 -18.53
CA SER A 4 -38.96 20.63 -19.44
C SER A 4 -37.81 21.37 -18.72
N ARG A 5 -38.02 21.83 -17.48
CA ARG A 5 -36.99 22.59 -16.73
C ARG A 5 -35.98 21.71 -15.99
N LEU A 6 -36.29 20.43 -15.75
CA LEU A 6 -35.41 19.52 -15.00
C LEU A 6 -34.30 18.93 -15.88
N VAL A 7 -34.55 18.73 -17.17
CA VAL A 7 -33.56 18.16 -18.11
C VAL A 7 -32.47 19.18 -18.48
N LEU A 8 -32.80 20.47 -18.49
CA LEU A 8 -31.87 21.54 -18.87
C LEU A 8 -30.82 21.85 -17.78
N GLY A 9 -31.13 21.56 -16.51
CA GLY A 9 -30.20 21.78 -15.39
C GLY A 9 -29.09 20.74 -15.28
N CYS A 10 -29.36 19.49 -15.67
CA CYS A 10 -28.39 18.39 -15.57
C CYS A 10 -27.27 18.50 -16.62
N PHE A 11 -27.55 19.14 -17.76
CA PHE A 11 -26.59 19.26 -18.86
C PHE A 11 -25.54 20.36 -18.63
N LEU A 12 -25.84 21.37 -17.81
CA LEU A 12 -24.90 22.47 -17.52
C LEU A 12 -23.84 22.12 -16.46
N MET A 13 -24.03 21.07 -15.66
CA MET A 13 -23.06 20.65 -14.63
C MET A 13 -21.93 19.74 -15.15
N LEU A 14 -22.05 19.20 -16.37
CA LEU A 14 -21.05 18.28 -16.94
C LEU A 14 -19.90 18.98 -17.67
N LEU A 15 -20.03 20.29 -17.97
CA LEU A 15 -19.01 21.07 -18.68
C LEU A 15 -17.98 21.75 -17.77
N SER A 16 -18.21 21.82 -16.46
CA SER A 16 -17.27 22.46 -15.51
C SER A 16 -16.22 21.51 -14.92
N VAL A 17 -16.33 20.20 -15.17
CA VAL A 17 -15.42 19.18 -14.57
C VAL A 17 -14.19 18.89 -15.47
N GLY A 18 -14.10 19.53 -16.65
CA GLY A 18 -13.09 19.22 -17.66
C GLY A 18 -11.71 19.87 -17.49
N TRP A 19 -11.46 20.69 -16.46
CA TRP A 19 -10.26 21.56 -16.43
C TRP A 19 -9.28 21.39 -15.27
N THR A 20 -9.34 20.31 -14.50
CA THR A 20 -8.42 20.11 -13.35
C THR A 20 -7.55 18.86 -13.42
N THR A 21 -7.22 18.35 -14.61
CA THR A 21 -6.13 17.36 -14.76
C THR A 21 -4.78 18.06 -14.93
N ARG A 22 -4.32 18.75 -13.88
CA ARG A 22 -2.93 19.20 -13.78
C ARG A 22 -2.08 18.00 -13.35
N ALA A 23 -1.56 17.26 -14.33
CA ALA A 23 -0.59 16.20 -14.10
C ALA A 23 0.72 16.79 -13.54
N VAL A 24 0.87 16.75 -12.21
CA VAL A 24 2.15 17.01 -11.56
C VAL A 24 2.98 15.74 -11.72
N GLY A 25 3.92 15.76 -12.66
CA GLY A 25 4.98 14.75 -12.73
C GLY A 25 5.85 14.85 -11.48
N GLN A 26 5.58 14.05 -10.47
CA GLN A 26 6.46 13.92 -9.31
C GLN A 26 7.71 13.14 -9.73
N ALA A 27 8.86 13.82 -9.70
CA ALA A 27 10.15 13.17 -9.74
C ALA A 27 10.29 12.26 -8.51
N ILE A 28 10.43 10.95 -8.73
CA ILE A 28 10.70 9.98 -7.67
C ILE A 28 12.17 10.17 -7.26
N PRO A 29 12.47 10.57 -6.01
CA PRO A 29 13.84 10.71 -5.56
C PRO A 29 14.58 9.37 -5.67
N SER A 30 15.85 9.45 -6.07
CA SER A 30 16.79 8.32 -6.15
C SER A 30 16.76 7.50 -4.85
N ALA A 31 16.67 6.18 -5.01
CA ALA A 31 16.30 5.23 -3.97
C ALA A 31 17.09 5.40 -2.65
N PRO A 32 16.42 5.26 -1.49
CA PRO A 32 17.10 5.30 -0.20
C PRO A 32 18.15 4.19 -0.08
N PRO A 33 19.19 4.38 0.77
CA PRO A 33 20.24 3.39 0.96
C PRO A 33 19.66 2.01 1.31
N PRO A 34 20.23 0.90 0.78
CA PRO A 34 19.72 -0.43 1.07
C PRO A 34 19.77 -0.71 2.56
N LEU A 35 18.65 -1.18 3.12
CA LEU A 35 18.53 -1.55 4.52
C LEU A 35 19.49 -2.71 4.82
N LYS A 36 20.30 -2.57 5.87
CA LYS A 36 21.22 -3.64 6.28
C LYS A 36 20.45 -4.78 6.91
N LEU A 37 20.68 -5.99 6.43
CA LEU A 37 20.22 -7.21 7.08
C LEU A 37 21.09 -7.47 8.32
N VAL A 38 20.46 -7.65 9.47
CA VAL A 38 21.12 -7.90 10.77
C VAL A 38 20.42 -9.06 11.48
N ALA A 39 21.03 -9.60 12.53
CA ALA A 39 20.36 -10.61 13.34
C ALA A 39 19.12 -9.99 14.04
N PRO A 40 18.06 -10.78 14.27
CA PRO A 40 16.86 -10.30 14.97
C PRO A 40 17.16 -9.60 16.30
N ALA A 41 18.10 -10.13 17.07
CA ALA A 41 18.53 -9.56 18.34
C ALA A 41 19.12 -8.13 18.19
N ASP A 42 19.88 -7.87 17.12
CA ASP A 42 20.51 -6.55 16.85
C ASP A 42 19.52 -5.47 16.41
N ALA A 43 18.30 -5.89 16.05
CA ALA A 43 17.17 -5.04 15.74
C ALA A 43 16.13 -4.98 16.89
N GLY A 44 16.39 -5.67 18.00
CA GLY A 44 15.52 -5.71 19.18
C GLY A 44 14.33 -6.66 19.07
N PHE A 45 14.40 -7.64 18.17
CA PHE A 45 13.37 -8.68 18.04
C PHE A 45 13.75 -9.93 18.84
N GLU A 46 12.74 -10.58 19.41
CA GLU A 46 12.87 -11.92 19.97
C GLU A 46 12.83 -12.96 18.85
N ALA A 47 13.96 -13.62 18.60
CA ALA A 47 14.11 -14.57 17.50
C ALA A 47 13.10 -15.75 17.57
N GLU A 48 12.74 -16.17 18.77
CA GLU A 48 11.83 -17.31 19.01
C GLU A 48 10.38 -17.03 18.59
N LYS A 49 9.99 -15.76 18.50
CA LYS A 49 8.61 -15.36 18.16
C LYS A 49 8.39 -15.19 16.65
N LEU A 50 9.47 -14.95 15.88
CA LEU A 50 9.40 -14.73 14.43
C LEU A 50 8.78 -15.93 13.66
N PRO A 51 9.11 -17.20 13.96
CA PRO A 51 8.50 -18.36 13.28
C PRO A 51 6.99 -18.47 13.47
N GLY A 52 6.40 -17.82 14.49
CA GLY A 52 4.95 -17.81 14.70
C GLY A 52 4.19 -17.13 13.56
N VAL A 53 4.83 -16.19 12.86
CA VAL A 53 4.24 -15.44 11.75
C VAL A 53 4.01 -16.34 10.54
N GLU A 54 4.91 -17.31 10.31
CA GLU A 54 4.79 -18.27 9.20
C GLU A 54 3.48 -19.06 9.27
N LYS A 55 3.02 -19.42 10.48
CA LYS A 55 1.75 -20.15 10.66
C LYS A 55 0.54 -19.31 10.22
N ILE A 56 0.56 -18.01 10.50
CA ILE A 56 -0.51 -17.08 10.13
C ILE A 56 -0.53 -16.87 8.62
N VAL A 57 0.66 -16.67 8.02
CA VAL A 57 0.81 -16.51 6.57
C VAL A 57 0.38 -17.78 5.84
N ALA A 58 0.81 -18.96 6.32
CA ALA A 58 0.41 -20.24 5.76
C ALA A 58 -1.11 -20.45 5.81
N ALA A 59 -1.76 -20.10 6.92
CA ALA A 59 -3.22 -20.16 7.04
C ALA A 59 -3.91 -19.21 6.04
N GLY A 60 -3.39 -18.00 5.84
CA GLY A 60 -3.91 -17.03 4.87
C GLY A 60 -3.76 -17.48 3.41
N LEU A 61 -2.63 -18.09 3.09
CA LEU A 61 -2.35 -18.67 1.77
C LEU A 61 -3.23 -19.91 1.51
N ALA A 62 -3.36 -20.82 2.48
CA ALA A 62 -4.21 -22.01 2.37
C ALA A 62 -5.68 -21.63 2.17
N ALA A 63 -6.15 -20.57 2.85
CA ALA A 63 -7.49 -20.03 2.69
C ALA A 63 -7.69 -19.23 1.38
N LYS A 64 -6.68 -19.16 0.50
CA LYS A 64 -6.69 -18.39 -0.77
C LYS A 64 -7.09 -16.92 -0.59
N LYS A 65 -6.82 -16.35 0.59
CA LYS A 65 -7.13 -14.94 0.85
C LYS A 65 -6.20 -13.99 0.09
N MET A 66 -5.01 -14.47 -0.28
CA MET A 66 -4.01 -13.73 -1.04
C MET A 66 -3.22 -14.69 -1.96
N PRO A 67 -2.79 -14.25 -3.15
CA PRO A 67 -2.03 -15.07 -4.10
C PRO A 67 -0.56 -15.31 -3.67
N GLY A 68 -0.03 -14.48 -2.77
CA GLY A 68 1.33 -14.56 -2.24
C GLY A 68 1.52 -13.54 -1.10
N CYS A 69 2.50 -13.77 -0.23
CA CYS A 69 2.81 -12.87 0.89
C CYS A 69 4.33 -12.87 1.13
N VAL A 70 4.91 -11.67 1.21
CA VAL A 70 6.30 -11.45 1.63
C VAL A 70 6.23 -10.61 2.90
N VAL A 71 6.89 -11.05 3.96
CA VAL A 71 6.85 -10.38 5.27
C VAL A 71 8.27 -10.01 5.66
N ALA A 72 8.53 -8.72 5.78
CA ALA A 72 9.80 -8.19 6.24
C ALA A 72 9.64 -7.59 7.64
N PHE A 73 10.49 -7.97 8.58
CA PHE A 73 10.60 -7.29 9.87
C PHE A 73 11.84 -6.41 9.89
N GLY A 74 11.64 -5.13 10.17
CA GLY A 74 12.72 -4.17 10.32
C GLY A 74 12.46 -3.19 11.44
N SER A 75 13.54 -2.71 12.05
CA SER A 75 13.51 -1.74 13.14
C SER A 75 14.74 -0.83 13.04
N ARG A 76 14.56 0.47 13.29
CA ARG A 76 15.64 1.48 13.31
C ARG A 76 16.54 1.47 12.06
N GLY A 77 15.94 1.30 10.87
CA GLY A 77 16.68 1.29 9.60
C GLY A 77 17.46 0.00 9.32
N LYS A 78 17.16 -1.08 10.03
CA LYS A 78 17.74 -2.42 9.82
C LYS A 78 16.63 -3.43 9.52
N LEU A 79 16.94 -4.44 8.72
CA LEU A 79 16.07 -5.59 8.48
C LEU A 79 16.57 -6.78 9.29
N ALA A 80 15.65 -7.47 9.96
CA ALA A 80 15.94 -8.59 10.84
C ALA A 80 15.50 -9.94 10.27
N TRP A 81 14.47 -9.93 9.42
CA TRP A 81 13.81 -11.14 8.93
C TRP A 81 13.04 -10.84 7.65
N LEU A 82 13.07 -11.78 6.71
CA LEU A 82 12.47 -11.72 5.38
C LEU A 82 11.99 -13.12 4.98
#